data_AF-A0A2W7S3R2-F1
#
_entry.id   AF-A0A2W7S3R2-F1
#
_cell.length_a   1.000
_cell.length_b   1.000
_cell.length_c   1.000
_cell.angle_alpha   90.00
_cell.angle_beta   90.00
_cell.angle_gamma   90.00
#
_symmetry.space_group_name_H-M   'P 1'
#
loop_
_entity.id
_entity.type
_entity.pdbx_description
1 polymer ?
#
loop_
_entity_poly.entity_id
_entity_poly.type
_entity_poly.pdbx_seq_one_letter_code
_entity_poly.pdbx_strand_id
1 'polypeptide(L)'
;MPVTLQIYFIPNQYSYMRSNSLAKNYFKYHFILLLLMCCSINHLLAQRKATTALTDLQHFIQQNKQLVTDTTNPFLSMLEKGRLNYFKPLYKAFGYKDALIDNHGLQAYNEDLAQALAFAGDYQSALYYQEQAYDMLPNKYVDTALHDVEKLKNIQLMPAIPYLLQQTAKHTIVLFNETHSKPQHRAFLLSMLRDLHEQGFKYLAMETLNPYKNASLKQLTVQTGYYTAEPICGELVRQALQLGFTLLPYEDENATKLNANQRDSMQAVHLSNFIKQHPGEKLIVLAGNEHTTKLAYDKHNIPMAVYLQYFTGNKILSIDQTEMTEGSNSDYGRLFYAAFVDKHHIKQTVIPLRNNLPVQFLDSGIYDLYVVHPPTKYLDGRPVWYNIDATRKEVPVSPAYQALFFVQAYYKNEWGDKEEGIYVPADQTFVNAENGFYYLYLFPGKYQLVYRDKGYSILGTKEITVQ
;
A
#
# COMPACT_ATOMS: atom_id res chain seq x y z
N MET A 1 0.08 30.63 -38.15
CA MET A 1 -1.05 29.71 -37.91
C MET A 1 -0.83 29.06 -36.54
N PRO A 2 -1.53 29.49 -35.48
CA PRO A 2 -1.47 28.78 -34.21
C PRO A 2 -2.54 27.68 -34.22
N VAL A 3 -2.11 26.44 -33.95
CA VAL A 3 -3.00 25.28 -33.78
C VAL A 3 -3.44 25.25 -32.33
N THR A 4 -4.72 25.52 -32.11
CA THR A 4 -5.37 25.52 -30.79
C THR A 4 -5.69 24.09 -30.37
N LEU A 5 -5.24 23.70 -29.17
CA LEU A 5 -5.58 22.42 -28.54
C LEU A 5 -7.07 22.44 -28.13
N GLN A 6 -7.89 21.57 -28.70
CA GLN A 6 -9.29 21.39 -28.28
C GLN A 6 -9.36 20.36 -27.15
N ILE A 7 -9.75 20.82 -25.96
CA ILE A 7 -10.11 19.99 -24.80
C ILE A 7 -11.64 19.87 -24.80
N TYR A 8 -12.15 18.64 -24.85
CA TYR A 8 -13.58 18.36 -24.79
C TYR A 8 -14.05 18.26 -23.33
N PHE A 9 -15.03 19.07 -22.95
CA PHE A 9 -15.81 18.94 -21.71
C PHE A 9 -17.23 18.46 -22.07
N ILE A 10 -17.73 17.42 -21.40
CA ILE A 10 -19.10 16.92 -21.54
C ILE A 10 -19.93 17.40 -20.33
N PRO A 11 -21.08 18.11 -20.52
CA PRO A 11 -21.95 18.50 -19.42
C PRO A 11 -23.01 17.44 -19.09
N ASN A 12 -23.36 17.40 -17.80
CA ASN A 12 -24.31 16.50 -17.14
C ASN A 12 -25.75 17.09 -17.21
N GLN A 13 -26.76 16.34 -17.69
CA GLN A 13 -28.19 16.66 -17.46
C GLN A 13 -29.07 15.39 -17.53
N TYR A 14 -29.88 15.13 -16.49
CA TYR A 14 -31.36 15.26 -16.49
C TYR A 14 -32.06 14.54 -15.32
N SER A 15 -33.24 15.07 -14.99
CA SER A 15 -34.06 14.90 -13.79
C SER A 15 -35.46 14.31 -14.08
N TYR A 16 -35.98 13.52 -13.12
CA TYR A 16 -37.38 13.25 -12.69
C TYR A 16 -38.53 12.89 -13.69
N MET A 17 -39.23 11.75 -13.46
CA MET A 17 -40.64 11.67 -12.95
C MET A 17 -41.29 10.25 -12.86
N ARG A 18 -41.83 9.95 -11.66
CA ARG A 18 -43.07 9.24 -11.19
C ARG A 18 -43.76 8.03 -11.90
N SER A 19 -43.85 6.94 -11.10
CA SER A 19 -45.00 6.06 -10.68
C SER A 19 -46.06 5.53 -11.68
N ASN A 20 -46.30 4.20 -11.70
CA ASN A 20 -47.38 3.55 -10.93
C ASN A 20 -47.38 2.00 -11.01
N SER A 21 -48.13 1.43 -10.08
CA SER A 21 -48.19 0.05 -9.58
C SER A 21 -48.76 -1.02 -10.52
N LEU A 22 -48.41 -2.29 -10.26
CA LEU A 22 -49.35 -3.42 -10.17
C LEU A 22 -48.65 -4.62 -9.50
N ALA A 23 -49.29 -5.13 -8.45
CA ALA A 23 -48.75 -6.14 -7.55
C ALA A 23 -49.46 -7.49 -7.68
N LYS A 24 -48.81 -8.51 -7.11
CA LYS A 24 -49.32 -9.80 -6.64
C LYS A 24 -49.26 -10.98 -7.62
N ASN A 25 -48.05 -11.57 -7.71
CA ASN A 25 -47.82 -13.01 -7.50
C ASN A 25 -46.33 -13.37 -7.24
N TYR A 26 -45.54 -12.45 -6.66
CA TYR A 26 -44.07 -12.57 -6.56
C TYR A 26 -43.49 -12.81 -5.16
N PHE A 27 -44.33 -13.09 -4.15
CA PHE A 27 -43.93 -12.89 -2.75
C PHE A 27 -43.06 -13.99 -2.10
N LYS A 28 -42.88 -15.16 -2.71
CA LYS A 28 -42.05 -16.25 -2.12
C LYS A 28 -40.66 -16.38 -2.73
N TYR A 29 -40.50 -16.13 -4.03
CA TYR A 29 -39.17 -16.15 -4.67
C TYR A 29 -38.40 -14.84 -4.45
N HIS A 30 -39.10 -13.70 -4.32
CA HIS A 30 -38.43 -12.44 -3.99
C HIS A 30 -37.92 -12.39 -2.56
N PHE A 31 -38.49 -13.12 -1.60
CA PHE A 31 -38.03 -13.05 -0.21
C PHE A 31 -36.67 -13.73 -0.01
N ILE A 32 -36.43 -14.86 -0.70
CA ILE A 32 -35.13 -15.55 -0.67
C ILE A 32 -34.09 -14.75 -1.48
N LEU A 33 -34.48 -14.18 -2.63
CA LEU A 33 -33.60 -13.30 -3.40
C LEU A 33 -33.28 -12.01 -2.62
N LEU A 34 -34.26 -11.39 -1.96
CA LEU A 34 -34.05 -10.22 -1.08
C LEU A 34 -33.16 -10.57 0.11
N LEU A 35 -33.34 -11.74 0.73
CA LEU A 35 -32.50 -12.16 1.87
C LEU A 35 -31.06 -12.40 1.43
N LEU A 36 -30.84 -13.07 0.30
CA LEU A 36 -29.49 -13.27 -0.25
C LEU A 36 -28.85 -11.95 -0.69
N MET A 37 -29.62 -11.06 -1.32
CA MET A 37 -29.16 -9.72 -1.73
C MET A 37 -28.92 -8.80 -0.51
N CYS A 38 -29.76 -8.86 0.52
CA CYS A 38 -29.54 -8.15 1.78
C CYS A 38 -28.34 -8.70 2.55
N CYS A 39 -28.10 -10.02 2.55
CA CYS A 39 -26.92 -10.61 3.16
C CYS A 39 -25.63 -10.26 2.41
N SER A 40 -25.63 -10.26 1.07
CA SER A 40 -24.46 -9.84 0.29
C SER A 40 -24.18 -8.35 0.45
N ILE A 41 -25.21 -7.49 0.42
CA ILE A 41 -25.06 -6.04 0.67
C ILE A 41 -24.56 -5.77 2.10
N ASN A 42 -25.09 -6.46 3.12
CA ASN A 42 -24.61 -6.28 4.49
C ASN A 42 -23.14 -6.69 4.67
N HIS A 43 -22.65 -7.68 3.93
CA HIS A 43 -21.24 -8.03 3.91
C HIS A 43 -20.38 -6.96 3.22
N LEU A 44 -20.88 -6.34 2.13
CA LEU A 44 -20.19 -5.24 1.43
C LEU A 44 -20.12 -3.94 2.25
N LEU A 45 -21.10 -3.74 3.14
CA LEU A 45 -21.20 -2.59 4.04
C LEU A 45 -20.57 -2.82 5.41
N ALA A 46 -20.12 -4.04 5.72
CA ALA A 46 -19.50 -4.35 6.99
C ALA A 46 -18.21 -3.55 7.15
N GLN A 47 -18.16 -2.66 8.15
CA GLN A 47 -16.95 -1.93 8.48
C GLN A 47 -15.92 -2.86 9.13
N ARG A 48 -14.65 -2.68 8.77
CA ARG A 48 -13.56 -3.33 9.47
C ARG A 48 -13.52 -2.89 10.93
N LYS A 49 -12.79 -3.66 11.73
CA LYS A 49 -12.50 -3.33 13.12
C LYS A 49 -11.00 -3.31 13.33
N ALA A 50 -10.53 -2.34 14.10
CA ALA A 50 -9.18 -2.37 14.64
C ALA A 50 -8.93 -3.62 15.49
N THR A 51 -7.67 -4.01 15.62
CA THR A 51 -7.28 -5.14 16.47
C THR A 51 -7.46 -4.80 17.95
N THR A 52 -7.69 -5.83 18.77
CA THR A 52 -7.75 -5.68 20.23
C THR A 52 -6.43 -5.18 20.81
N ALA A 53 -5.31 -5.62 20.23
CA ALA A 53 -3.98 -5.14 20.58
C ALA A 53 -3.84 -3.63 20.37
N LEU A 54 -4.37 -3.08 19.27
CA LEU A 54 -4.37 -1.63 19.06
C LEU A 54 -5.21 -0.89 20.10
N THR A 55 -6.39 -1.39 20.44
CA THR A 55 -7.23 -0.79 21.49
C THR A 55 -6.52 -0.78 22.85
N ASP A 56 -5.80 -1.85 23.18
CA ASP A 56 -5.00 -1.92 24.40
C ASP A 56 -3.83 -0.91 24.39
N LEU A 57 -3.13 -0.77 23.26
CA LEU A 57 -2.09 0.25 23.10
C LEU A 57 -2.66 1.68 23.23
N GLN A 58 -3.84 1.94 22.65
CA GLN A 58 -4.51 3.23 22.77
C GLN A 58 -4.82 3.58 24.23
N HIS A 59 -5.40 2.64 24.99
CA HIS A 59 -5.67 2.85 26.42
C HIS A 59 -4.40 3.10 27.21
N PHE A 60 -3.33 2.33 26.95
CA PHE A 60 -2.04 2.54 27.58
C PHE A 60 -1.48 3.94 27.31
N ILE A 61 -1.56 4.43 26.07
CA ILE A 61 -1.08 5.77 25.69
C ILE A 61 -1.89 6.86 26.38
N GLN A 62 -3.21 6.72 26.48
CA GLN A 62 -4.05 7.70 27.19
C GLN A 62 -3.69 7.81 28.67
N GLN A 63 -3.25 6.72 29.29
CA GLN A 63 -2.78 6.69 30.68
C GLN A 63 -1.33 7.15 30.83
N ASN A 64 -0.55 7.19 29.74
CA ASN A 64 0.88 7.47 29.74
C ASN A 64 1.25 8.60 28.74
N LYS A 65 0.56 9.73 28.82
CA LYS A 65 0.76 10.86 27.88
C LYS A 65 2.19 11.41 27.85
N GLN A 66 2.98 11.18 28.90
CA GLN A 66 4.40 11.51 28.96
C GLN A 66 5.27 10.79 27.91
N LEU A 67 4.77 9.71 27.29
CA LEU A 67 5.46 9.01 26.19
C LEU A 67 5.57 9.85 24.91
N VAL A 68 4.76 10.89 24.77
CA VAL A 68 4.83 11.78 23.62
C VAL A 68 5.88 12.85 23.85
N THR A 69 7.05 12.65 23.25
CA THR A 69 8.23 13.48 23.50
C THR A 69 8.44 14.59 22.45
N ASP A 70 7.76 14.53 21.30
CA ASP A 70 7.96 15.42 20.16
C ASP A 70 6.62 16.04 19.70
N THR A 71 6.36 17.25 20.22
CA THR A 71 5.15 18.03 19.92
C THR A 71 5.37 19.09 18.85
N THR A 72 6.59 19.25 18.34
CA THR A 72 6.95 20.35 17.41
C THR A 72 6.96 19.91 15.96
N ASN A 73 7.29 18.64 15.69
CA ASN A 73 7.10 18.07 14.36
C ASN A 73 5.59 18.01 14.08
N PRO A 74 5.07 18.44 12.92
CA PRO A 74 3.66 18.22 12.59
C PRO A 74 3.37 16.78 12.13
N PHE A 75 4.39 16.04 11.67
CA PHE A 75 4.22 14.72 11.07
C PHE A 75 4.38 13.56 12.06
N LEU A 76 3.83 12.39 11.72
CA LEU A 76 4.00 11.14 12.46
C LEU A 76 5.33 10.45 12.13
N SER A 77 6.44 11.01 12.59
CA SER A 77 7.77 10.45 12.31
C SER A 77 8.08 9.19 13.14
N MET A 78 8.63 8.18 12.46
CA MET A 78 9.23 6.98 13.04
C MET A 78 10.57 7.25 13.75
N LEU A 79 11.19 8.42 13.53
CA LEU A 79 12.56 8.68 13.96
C LEU A 79 12.61 9.37 15.31
N GLU A 80 13.39 8.79 16.22
CA GLU A 80 13.78 9.37 17.49
C GLU A 80 15.31 9.47 17.54
N LYS A 81 15.84 10.70 17.52
CA LYS A 81 17.29 10.96 17.52
C LYS A 81 18.04 10.17 16.42
N GLY A 82 17.42 10.04 15.24
CA GLY A 82 17.98 9.31 14.09
C GLY A 82 17.84 7.79 14.16
N ARG A 83 17.09 7.24 15.12
CA ARG A 83 16.82 5.80 15.27
C ARG A 83 15.33 5.49 15.09
N LEU A 84 15.03 4.31 14.56
CA LEU A 84 13.68 3.81 14.34
C LEU A 84 12.98 3.47 15.66
N ASN A 85 11.81 4.08 15.86
CA ASN A 85 10.87 3.75 16.92
C ASN A 85 9.48 3.56 16.30
N TYR A 86 9.03 2.31 16.22
CA TYR A 86 7.75 1.96 15.57
C TYR A 86 6.51 2.37 16.36
N PHE A 87 6.64 2.65 17.65
CA PHE A 87 5.51 3.15 18.45
C PHE A 87 5.49 4.66 18.62
N LYS A 88 6.60 5.37 18.39
CA LYS A 88 6.64 6.85 18.42
C LYS A 88 5.50 7.52 17.64
N PRO A 89 5.22 7.19 16.36
CA PRO A 89 4.10 7.81 15.65
C PRO A 89 2.75 7.47 16.30
N LEU A 90 2.57 6.27 16.84
CA LEU A 90 1.33 5.83 17.48
C LEU A 90 1.10 6.56 18.81
N TYR A 91 2.16 6.73 19.62
CA TYR A 91 2.12 7.54 20.85
C TYR A 91 1.61 8.94 20.54
N LYS A 92 2.16 9.57 19.51
CA LYS A 92 1.78 10.91 19.10
C LYS A 92 0.36 10.97 18.53
N ALA A 93 0.02 10.06 17.61
CA ALA A 93 -1.30 10.01 16.98
C ALA A 93 -2.41 9.90 18.02
N PHE A 94 -2.27 9.00 18.99
CA PHE A 94 -3.29 8.82 20.02
C PHE A 94 -3.21 9.84 21.16
N GLY A 95 -2.01 10.32 21.51
CA GLY A 95 -1.82 11.32 22.55
C GLY A 95 -2.31 12.73 22.16
N TYR A 96 -2.24 13.07 20.86
CA TYR A 96 -2.57 14.40 20.32
C TYR A 96 -3.57 14.34 19.15
N LYS A 97 -4.46 13.35 19.17
CA LYS A 97 -5.43 13.09 18.10
C LYS A 97 -6.16 14.35 17.65
N ASP A 98 -6.80 15.06 18.58
CA ASP A 98 -7.64 16.22 18.25
C ASP A 98 -6.80 17.34 17.61
N ALA A 99 -5.62 17.64 18.16
CA ALA A 99 -4.73 18.65 17.60
C ALA A 99 -4.20 18.30 16.20
N LEU A 100 -3.93 17.02 15.93
CA LEU A 100 -3.49 16.57 14.60
C LEU A 100 -4.64 16.65 13.58
N ILE A 101 -5.86 16.28 13.99
CA ILE A 101 -7.05 16.41 13.15
C ILE A 101 -7.35 17.88 12.85
N ASP A 102 -7.25 18.76 13.85
CA ASP A 102 -7.46 20.20 13.66
C ASP A 102 -6.43 20.82 12.70
N ASN A 103 -5.18 20.34 12.73
CA ASN A 103 -4.10 20.87 11.89
C ASN A 103 -4.10 20.31 10.46
N HIS A 104 -4.39 19.02 10.28
CA HIS A 104 -4.19 18.30 9.02
C HIS A 104 -5.48 17.80 8.37
N GLY A 105 -6.59 17.81 9.10
CA GLY A 105 -7.84 17.18 8.71
C GLY A 105 -7.90 15.70 9.06
N LEU A 106 -9.13 15.19 9.19
CA LEU A 106 -9.40 13.79 9.57
C LEU A 106 -8.83 12.78 8.55
N GLN A 107 -8.94 13.08 7.26
CA GLN A 107 -8.45 12.22 6.19
C GLN A 107 -6.93 12.00 6.32
N ALA A 108 -6.14 13.08 6.34
CA ALA A 108 -4.68 13.00 6.46
C ALA A 108 -4.25 12.31 7.77
N TYR A 109 -4.91 12.61 8.89
CA TYR A 109 -4.67 11.91 10.16
C TYR A 109 -4.87 10.40 10.03
N ASN A 110 -5.95 9.96 9.39
CA ASN A 110 -6.28 8.54 9.22
C ASN A 110 -5.31 7.84 8.25
N GLU A 111 -4.90 8.52 7.17
CA GLU A 111 -3.91 8.00 6.22
C GLU A 111 -2.52 7.83 6.86
N ASP A 112 -2.05 8.84 7.61
CA ASP A 112 -0.77 8.79 8.33
C ASP A 112 -0.79 7.71 9.43
N LEU A 113 -1.90 7.58 10.15
CA LEU A 113 -2.05 6.54 11.17
C LEU A 113 -2.11 5.14 10.54
N ALA A 114 -2.83 4.97 9.43
CA ALA A 114 -2.86 3.71 8.70
C ALA A 114 -1.45 3.30 8.24
N GLN A 115 -0.65 4.25 7.76
CA GLN A 115 0.74 4.01 7.41
C GLN A 115 1.57 3.57 8.63
N ALA A 116 1.50 4.31 9.75
CA ALA A 116 2.24 3.96 10.96
C ALA A 116 1.88 2.55 11.49
N LEU A 117 0.59 2.18 11.43
CA LEU A 117 0.10 0.85 11.81
C LEU A 117 0.62 -0.25 10.87
N ALA A 118 0.61 0.00 9.57
CA ALA A 118 1.20 -0.91 8.60
C ALA A 118 2.70 -1.13 8.89
N PHE A 119 3.44 -0.08 9.22
CA PHE A 119 4.87 -0.16 9.55
C PHE A 119 5.10 -0.98 10.81
N ALA A 120 4.25 -0.83 11.82
CA ALA A 120 4.31 -1.59 13.07
C ALA A 120 3.75 -3.03 12.96
N GLY A 121 3.30 -3.44 11.78
CA GLY A 121 2.82 -4.80 11.53
C GLY A 121 1.38 -5.06 11.98
N ASP A 122 0.52 -4.04 12.02
CA ASP A 122 -0.94 -4.19 12.19
C ASP A 122 -1.69 -3.75 10.92
N TYR A 123 -1.69 -4.65 9.93
CA TYR A 123 -2.33 -4.39 8.64
C TYR A 123 -3.87 -4.33 8.73
N GLN A 124 -4.48 -5.07 9.66
CA GLN A 124 -5.93 -5.04 9.84
C GLN A 124 -6.38 -3.66 10.30
N SER A 125 -5.71 -3.09 11.31
CA SER A 125 -6.01 -1.74 11.76
C SER A 125 -5.61 -0.68 10.72
N ALA A 126 -4.56 -0.90 9.94
CA ALA A 126 -4.20 -0.02 8.83
C ALA A 126 -5.35 0.10 7.81
N LEU A 127 -5.93 -1.03 7.37
CA LEU A 127 -7.10 -1.02 6.49
C LEU A 127 -8.32 -0.37 7.16
N TYR A 128 -8.54 -0.62 8.45
CA TYR A 128 -9.62 0.04 9.19
C TYR A 128 -9.49 1.56 9.15
N TYR A 129 -8.33 2.13 9.49
CA TYR A 129 -8.13 3.58 9.48
C TYR A 129 -8.17 4.16 8.07
N GLN A 130 -7.69 3.44 7.06
CA GLN A 130 -7.85 3.87 5.67
C GLN A 130 -9.33 3.99 5.27
N GLU A 131 -10.19 3.04 5.65
CA GLU A 131 -11.63 3.15 5.39
C GLU A 131 -12.26 4.36 6.09
N GLN A 132 -11.74 4.77 7.26
CA GLN A 132 -12.20 5.97 7.97
C GLN A 132 -11.68 7.28 7.35
N ALA A 133 -10.73 7.23 6.40
CA ALA A 133 -10.19 8.42 5.75
C ALA A 133 -11.20 9.05 4.77
N TYR A 134 -12.22 8.30 4.35
CA TYR A 134 -13.24 8.75 3.41
C TYR A 134 -14.61 8.87 4.08
N ASP A 135 -15.41 9.84 3.62
CA ASP A 135 -16.79 9.97 4.05
C ASP A 135 -17.63 8.77 3.58
N MET A 136 -18.52 8.30 4.45
CA MET A 136 -19.48 7.26 4.09
C MET A 136 -20.41 7.76 2.98
N LEU A 137 -20.45 7.04 1.86
CA LEU A 137 -21.34 7.38 0.78
C LEU A 137 -22.81 7.08 1.10
N PRO A 138 -23.75 7.93 0.68
CA PRO A 138 -25.18 7.62 0.70
C PRO A 138 -25.51 6.30 -0.04
N ASN A 139 -26.50 5.55 0.45
CA ASN A 139 -26.92 4.24 -0.09
C ASN A 139 -27.08 4.19 -1.62
N LYS A 140 -27.53 5.28 -2.26
CA LYS A 140 -27.66 5.35 -3.73
C LYS A 140 -26.36 5.04 -4.49
N TYR A 141 -25.20 5.31 -3.90
CA TYR A 141 -23.91 5.03 -4.50
C TYR A 141 -23.52 3.55 -4.39
N VAL A 142 -24.04 2.84 -3.38
CA VAL A 142 -23.90 1.38 -3.25
C VAL A 142 -24.61 0.69 -4.42
N ASP A 143 -25.86 1.06 -4.69
CA ASP A 143 -26.63 0.54 -5.83
C ASP A 143 -25.94 0.86 -7.16
N THR A 144 -25.35 2.05 -7.27
CA THR A 144 -24.61 2.46 -8.47
C THR A 144 -23.36 1.61 -8.68
N ALA A 145 -22.54 1.41 -7.63
CA ALA A 145 -21.34 0.60 -7.70
C ALA A 145 -21.66 -0.87 -8.08
N LEU A 146 -22.68 -1.45 -7.45
CA LEU A 146 -23.19 -2.78 -7.79
C LEU A 146 -23.64 -2.85 -9.25
N HIS A 147 -24.40 -1.85 -9.70
CA HIS A 147 -24.88 -1.80 -11.08
C HIS A 147 -23.75 -1.65 -12.10
N ASP A 148 -22.71 -0.87 -11.80
CA ASP A 148 -21.56 -0.70 -12.67
C ASP A 148 -20.71 -1.98 -12.77
N VAL A 149 -20.51 -2.68 -11.65
CA VAL A 149 -19.92 -4.04 -11.67
C VAL A 149 -20.80 -5.02 -12.45
N GLU A 150 -22.13 -4.88 -12.37
CA GLU A 150 -23.04 -5.73 -13.15
C GLU A 150 -22.94 -5.53 -14.67
N LYS A 151 -22.70 -4.29 -15.11
CA LYS A 151 -22.42 -3.98 -16.53
C LYS A 151 -21.13 -4.63 -17.02
N LEU A 152 -20.21 -5.01 -16.12
CA LEU A 152 -18.99 -5.68 -16.52
C LEU A 152 -19.25 -7.14 -16.94
N LYS A 153 -19.55 -7.32 -18.24
CA LYS A 153 -19.74 -8.64 -18.87
C LYS A 153 -18.48 -9.11 -19.59
N ASN A 154 -18.39 -10.43 -19.76
CA ASN A 154 -17.33 -11.11 -20.52
C ASN A 154 -15.91 -10.76 -20.03
N ILE A 155 -15.74 -10.68 -18.71
CA ILE A 155 -14.43 -10.46 -18.09
C ILE A 155 -13.68 -11.77 -18.01
N GLN A 156 -12.48 -11.81 -18.56
CA GLN A 156 -11.50 -12.87 -18.39
C GLN A 156 -10.52 -12.46 -17.29
N LEU A 157 -10.25 -13.36 -16.35
CA LEU A 157 -9.37 -13.09 -15.21
C LEU A 157 -8.07 -13.85 -15.41
N MET A 158 -7.01 -13.14 -15.79
CA MET A 158 -5.70 -13.73 -16.00
C MET A 158 -4.91 -13.75 -14.70
N PRO A 159 -4.18 -14.82 -14.35
CA PRO A 159 -3.21 -14.79 -13.25
C PRO A 159 -2.23 -13.62 -13.45
N ALA A 160 -2.06 -12.78 -12.43
CA ALA A 160 -1.41 -11.49 -12.63
C ALA A 160 0.07 -11.61 -12.99
N ILE A 161 0.85 -12.40 -12.24
CA ILE A 161 2.30 -12.51 -12.44
C ILE A 161 2.65 -12.97 -13.87
N PRO A 162 2.15 -14.11 -14.39
CA PRO A 162 2.47 -14.53 -15.75
C PRO A 162 2.07 -13.49 -16.83
N TYR A 163 0.91 -12.86 -16.65
CA TYR A 163 0.44 -11.83 -17.59
C TYR A 163 1.34 -10.60 -17.57
N LEU A 164 1.66 -10.09 -16.37
CA LEU A 164 2.54 -8.93 -16.21
C LEU A 164 3.94 -9.22 -16.76
N LEU A 165 4.52 -10.38 -16.47
CA LEU A 165 5.82 -10.78 -17.01
C LEU A 165 5.84 -10.78 -18.55
N GLN A 166 4.74 -11.17 -19.20
CA GLN A 166 4.61 -11.06 -20.66
C GLN A 166 4.61 -9.60 -21.14
N GLN A 167 4.00 -8.69 -20.38
CA GLN A 167 3.94 -7.27 -20.72
C GLN A 167 5.27 -6.57 -20.43
N THR A 168 5.89 -6.81 -19.28
CA THR A 168 7.17 -6.19 -18.90
C THR A 168 8.32 -6.63 -19.81
N ALA A 169 8.28 -7.84 -20.37
CA ALA A 169 9.28 -8.28 -21.34
C ALA A 169 9.36 -7.36 -22.58
N LYS A 170 8.25 -6.70 -22.94
CA LYS A 170 8.11 -5.81 -24.11
C LYS A 170 8.38 -4.34 -23.82
N HIS A 171 8.73 -3.99 -22.58
CA HIS A 171 8.93 -2.60 -22.15
C HIS A 171 10.28 -2.44 -21.44
N THR A 172 10.87 -1.26 -21.59
CA THR A 172 12.12 -0.89 -20.89
C THR A 172 11.83 -0.09 -19.63
N ILE A 173 10.71 0.62 -19.57
CA ILE A 173 10.32 1.43 -18.41
C ILE A 173 8.97 0.94 -17.91
N VAL A 174 8.95 0.42 -16.68
CA VAL A 174 7.75 -0.12 -16.04
C VAL A 174 7.53 0.60 -14.72
N LEU A 175 6.36 1.20 -14.58
CA LEU A 175 5.92 1.90 -13.38
C LEU A 175 4.90 1.02 -12.65
N PHE A 176 5.14 0.79 -11.37
CA PHE A 176 4.17 0.27 -10.42
C PHE A 176 3.82 1.39 -9.45
N ASN A 177 2.54 1.52 -9.10
CA ASN A 177 2.17 2.37 -7.96
C ASN A 177 1.91 1.57 -6.69
N GLU A 178 1.85 2.28 -5.57
CA GLU A 178 1.45 1.75 -4.27
C GLU A 178 0.72 2.80 -3.43
N THR A 179 -0.08 2.37 -2.46
CA THR A 179 -0.47 3.22 -1.34
C THR A 179 0.52 2.98 -0.20
N HIS A 180 0.97 4.04 0.47
CA HIS A 180 2.03 3.90 1.47
C HIS A 180 1.63 3.07 2.71
N SER A 181 0.33 2.91 2.97
CA SER A 181 -0.23 2.08 4.04
C SER A 181 -0.51 0.63 3.63
N LYS A 182 -0.18 0.22 2.40
CA LYS A 182 -0.44 -1.14 1.88
C LYS A 182 0.84 -1.90 1.51
N PRO A 183 1.51 -2.54 2.48
CA PRO A 183 2.66 -3.40 2.20
C PRO A 183 2.36 -4.54 1.22
N GLN A 184 1.09 -4.93 1.04
CA GLN A 184 0.67 -5.92 0.04
C GLN A 184 1.14 -5.59 -1.37
N HIS A 185 1.16 -4.30 -1.76
CA HIS A 185 1.60 -3.89 -3.11
C HIS A 185 3.11 -4.10 -3.27
N ARG A 186 3.89 -3.84 -2.21
CA ARG A 186 5.33 -4.09 -2.17
C ARG A 186 5.64 -5.59 -2.16
N ALA A 187 4.86 -6.37 -1.42
CA ALA A 187 4.95 -7.84 -1.40
C ALA A 187 4.72 -8.43 -2.80
N PHE A 188 3.77 -7.89 -3.55
CA PHE A 188 3.48 -8.31 -4.92
C PHE A 188 4.62 -7.98 -5.89
N LEU A 189 5.17 -6.75 -5.83
CA LEU A 189 6.37 -6.43 -6.63
C LEU A 189 7.57 -7.31 -6.24
N LEU A 190 7.73 -7.56 -4.93
CA LEU A 190 8.80 -8.42 -4.41
C LEU A 190 8.71 -9.85 -4.93
N SER A 191 7.52 -10.43 -5.06
CA SER A 191 7.37 -11.79 -5.59
C SER A 191 7.77 -11.91 -7.07
N MET A 192 7.71 -10.82 -7.83
CA MET A 192 8.14 -10.76 -9.23
C MET A 192 9.60 -10.35 -9.43
N LEU A 193 10.28 -9.89 -8.39
CA LEU A 193 11.55 -9.16 -8.52
C LEU A 193 12.65 -9.96 -9.21
N ARG A 194 12.73 -11.27 -8.91
CA ARG A 194 13.68 -12.19 -9.56
C ARG A 194 13.39 -12.36 -11.04
N ASP A 195 12.13 -12.59 -11.40
CA ASP A 195 11.73 -12.79 -12.80
C ASP A 195 11.96 -11.50 -13.61
N LEU A 196 11.69 -10.34 -13.02
CA LEU A 196 12.01 -9.04 -13.64
C LEU A 196 13.53 -8.87 -13.82
N HIS A 197 14.33 -9.27 -12.83
CA HIS A 197 15.79 -9.25 -12.98
C HIS A 197 16.29 -10.14 -14.13
N GLU A 198 15.69 -11.32 -14.30
CA GLU A 198 15.95 -12.26 -15.40
C GLU A 198 15.51 -11.70 -16.76
N GLN A 199 14.47 -10.84 -16.79
CA GLN A 199 14.07 -10.08 -17.98
C GLN A 199 15.00 -8.90 -18.33
N GLY A 200 16.06 -8.68 -17.53
CA GLY A 200 17.07 -7.65 -17.74
C GLY A 200 16.85 -6.36 -16.97
N PHE A 201 15.84 -6.26 -16.08
CA PHE A 201 15.72 -5.11 -15.18
C PHE A 201 16.87 -5.11 -14.16
N LYS A 202 17.71 -4.06 -14.18
CA LYS A 202 18.86 -3.90 -13.26
C LYS A 202 18.75 -2.67 -12.39
N TYR A 203 17.73 -1.84 -12.59
CA TYR A 203 17.54 -0.59 -11.87
C TYR A 203 16.16 -0.58 -11.21
N LEU A 204 16.15 -0.25 -9.93
CA LEU A 204 14.94 -0.06 -9.13
C LEU A 204 14.92 1.37 -8.60
N ALA A 205 14.13 2.21 -9.25
CA ALA A 205 13.84 3.56 -8.79
C ALA A 205 12.66 3.53 -7.82
N MET A 206 12.78 4.17 -6.66
CA MET A 206 11.68 4.24 -5.68
C MET A 206 11.58 5.64 -5.10
N GLU A 207 10.35 6.15 -5.00
CA GLU A 207 10.04 7.48 -4.47
C GLU A 207 10.66 7.72 -3.08
N THR A 208 10.66 6.67 -2.27
CA THR A 208 11.10 6.74 -0.88
C THR A 208 12.60 6.91 -0.70
N LEU A 209 13.42 6.57 -1.70
CA LEU A 209 14.86 6.50 -1.51
C LEU A 209 15.40 7.90 -1.18
N ASN A 210 16.23 7.96 -0.15
CA ASN A 210 16.81 9.18 0.35
C ASN A 210 17.59 9.89 -0.78
N PRO A 211 17.22 11.12 -1.18
CA PRO A 211 17.89 11.83 -2.26
C PRO A 211 19.18 12.51 -1.80
N TYR A 212 19.44 12.62 -0.49
CA TYR A 212 20.58 13.34 0.06
C TYR A 212 21.89 12.53 -0.01
N LYS A 213 23.03 13.23 0.11
CA LYS A 213 24.38 12.64 0.09
C LYS A 213 24.64 11.55 1.12
N ASN A 214 23.89 11.51 2.21
CA ASN A 214 24.01 10.49 3.26
C ASN A 214 23.15 9.23 3.00
N ALA A 215 22.54 9.11 1.82
CA ALA A 215 21.71 7.96 1.48
C ALA A 215 22.48 6.63 1.54
N SER A 216 21.86 5.62 2.15
CA SER A 216 22.39 4.27 2.19
C SER A 216 21.76 3.42 1.10
N LEU A 217 22.37 3.39 -0.09
CA LEU A 217 21.83 2.72 -1.28
C LEU A 217 22.47 1.35 -1.59
N LYS A 218 23.41 0.89 -0.75
CA LYS A 218 24.09 -0.42 -0.90
C LYS A 218 23.78 -1.39 0.25
N GLN A 219 23.12 -0.90 1.28
CA GLN A 219 22.68 -1.65 2.44
C GLN A 219 21.43 -0.96 3.00
N LEU A 220 20.43 -1.74 3.41
CA LEU A 220 19.23 -1.18 4.02
C LEU A 220 19.55 -0.65 5.42
N THR A 221 19.31 0.63 5.64
CA THR A 221 19.35 1.28 6.95
C THR A 221 18.25 2.33 7.03
N VAL A 222 18.11 2.97 8.19
CA VAL A 222 17.25 4.14 8.39
C VAL A 222 17.56 5.31 7.44
N GLN A 223 18.76 5.35 6.85
CA GLN A 223 19.18 6.37 5.88
C GLN A 223 18.84 6.00 4.43
N THR A 224 18.28 4.80 4.17
CA THR A 224 17.91 4.37 2.82
C THR A 224 16.66 5.09 2.32
N GLY A 225 15.66 5.30 3.16
CA GLY A 225 14.41 5.96 2.77
C GLY A 225 13.31 5.79 3.81
N TYR A 226 12.35 6.74 3.85
CA TYR A 226 11.31 6.74 4.89
C TYR A 226 10.38 5.52 4.82
N TYR A 227 9.81 5.20 3.65
CA TYR A 227 8.95 4.02 3.47
C TYR A 227 9.72 2.70 3.51
N THR A 228 11.05 2.70 3.37
CA THR A 228 11.88 1.49 3.53
C THR A 228 11.94 1.01 4.98
N ALA A 229 11.48 1.81 5.94
CA ALA A 229 11.31 1.40 7.32
C ALA A 229 10.14 0.42 7.52
N GLU A 230 9.22 0.30 6.57
CA GLU A 230 8.21 -0.75 6.57
C GLU A 230 8.87 -2.10 6.24
N PRO A 231 8.68 -3.18 7.05
CA PRO A 231 9.42 -4.43 6.88
C PRO A 231 9.36 -5.06 5.48
N ILE A 232 8.21 -5.07 4.80
CA ILE A 232 8.10 -5.65 3.45
C ILE A 232 8.81 -4.78 2.42
N CYS A 233 8.71 -3.44 2.52
CA CYS A 233 9.51 -2.52 1.73
C CYS A 233 11.01 -2.73 1.95
N GLY A 234 11.40 -2.97 3.21
CA GLY A 234 12.76 -3.34 3.58
C GLY A 234 13.21 -4.64 2.90
N GLU A 235 12.38 -5.68 2.91
CA GLU A 235 12.65 -6.92 2.17
C GLU A 235 12.75 -6.68 0.66
N LEU A 236 11.90 -5.83 0.08
CA LEU A 236 12.00 -5.47 -1.34
C LEU A 236 13.38 -4.87 -1.66
N VAL A 237 13.87 -3.95 -0.83
CA VAL A 237 15.21 -3.36 -0.96
C VAL A 237 16.32 -4.40 -0.77
N ARG A 238 16.25 -5.24 0.28
CA ARG A 238 17.25 -6.29 0.53
C ARG A 238 17.36 -7.25 -0.64
N GLN A 239 16.23 -7.75 -1.13
CA GLN A 239 16.20 -8.69 -2.25
C GLN A 239 16.66 -8.03 -3.55
N ALA A 240 16.33 -6.75 -3.78
CA ALA A 240 16.85 -6.00 -4.92
C ALA A 240 18.38 -5.93 -4.88
N LEU A 241 18.96 -5.55 -3.74
CA LEU A 241 20.41 -5.50 -3.56
C LEU A 241 21.07 -6.87 -3.71
N GLN A 242 20.46 -7.92 -3.14
CA GLN A 242 20.96 -9.29 -3.26
C GLN A 242 20.98 -9.79 -4.72
N LEU A 243 19.96 -9.45 -5.50
CA LEU A 243 19.88 -9.79 -6.92
C LEU A 243 20.81 -8.95 -7.79
N GLY A 244 21.37 -7.85 -7.27
CA GLY A 244 22.28 -6.97 -7.99
C GLY A 244 21.61 -5.77 -8.67
N PHE A 245 20.41 -5.37 -8.23
CA PHE A 245 19.81 -4.11 -8.67
C PHE A 245 20.61 -2.91 -8.16
N THR A 246 20.67 -1.88 -8.99
CA THR A 246 21.08 -0.54 -8.58
C THR A 246 19.83 0.24 -8.13
N LEU A 247 19.84 0.72 -6.89
CA LEU A 247 18.78 1.56 -6.34
C LEU A 247 18.95 3.00 -6.82
N LEU A 248 17.85 3.62 -7.27
CA LEU A 248 17.85 4.98 -7.83
C LEU A 248 16.87 5.89 -7.09
N PRO A 249 17.34 6.82 -6.24
CA PRO A 249 16.49 7.90 -5.77
C PRO A 249 16.15 8.83 -6.93
N TYR A 250 14.89 9.25 -7.00
CA TYR A 250 14.43 10.21 -7.99
C TYR A 250 13.65 11.38 -7.39
N GLU A 251 13.43 11.37 -6.07
CA GLU A 251 12.85 12.50 -5.36
C GLU A 251 13.78 13.72 -5.38
N ASP A 252 13.21 14.92 -5.27
CA ASP A 252 13.96 16.16 -5.09
C ASP A 252 14.34 16.39 -3.62
N GLU A 253 15.59 16.81 -3.37
CA GLU A 253 16.07 17.19 -2.04
C GLU A 253 15.23 18.31 -1.38
N ASN A 254 14.53 19.12 -2.18
CA ASN A 254 13.64 20.20 -1.75
C ASN A 254 12.15 19.89 -1.94
N ALA A 255 11.75 18.62 -2.08
CA ALA A 255 10.37 18.21 -2.32
C ALA A 255 9.34 18.90 -1.40
N THR A 256 9.68 19.13 -0.13
CA THR A 256 8.81 19.79 0.86
C THR A 256 8.51 21.26 0.59
N LYS A 257 9.24 21.91 -0.34
CA LYS A 257 9.05 23.30 -0.77
C LYS A 257 8.37 23.41 -2.15
N LEU A 258 8.18 22.29 -2.83
CA LEU A 258 7.59 22.23 -4.15
C LEU A 258 6.08 22.02 -4.04
N ASN A 259 5.33 22.60 -4.98
CA ASN A 259 3.95 22.15 -5.19
C ASN A 259 3.92 20.79 -5.93
N ALA A 260 2.75 20.15 -5.98
CA ALA A 260 2.58 18.82 -6.59
C ALA A 260 3.15 18.74 -8.02
N ASN A 261 2.79 19.67 -8.90
CA ASN A 261 3.30 19.73 -10.27
C ASN A 261 4.83 19.87 -10.35
N GLN A 262 5.40 20.76 -9.54
CA GLN A 262 6.84 20.98 -9.51
C GLN A 262 7.56 19.72 -9.04
N ARG A 263 7.04 19.05 -8.00
CA ARG A 263 7.58 17.81 -7.49
C ARG A 263 7.56 16.70 -8.56
N ASP A 264 6.41 16.45 -9.17
CA ASP A 264 6.26 15.42 -10.22
C ASP A 264 7.10 15.71 -11.46
N SER A 265 7.21 16.98 -11.84
CA SER A 265 8.11 17.43 -12.89
C SER A 265 9.57 17.13 -12.54
N MET A 266 10.02 17.44 -11.32
CA MET A 266 11.40 17.21 -10.91
C MET A 266 11.74 15.72 -10.82
N GLN A 267 10.82 14.92 -10.27
CA GLN A 267 10.91 13.46 -10.29
C GLN A 267 11.09 12.92 -11.72
N ALA A 268 10.28 13.41 -12.67
CA ALA A 268 10.38 13.04 -14.07
C ALA A 268 11.69 13.52 -14.74
N VAL A 269 12.23 14.69 -14.34
CA VAL A 269 13.54 15.18 -14.81
C VAL A 269 14.66 14.23 -14.36
N HIS A 270 14.66 13.82 -13.09
CA HIS A 270 15.68 12.89 -12.57
C HIS A 270 15.65 11.55 -13.31
N LEU A 271 14.46 10.96 -13.49
CA LEU A 271 14.29 9.72 -14.24
C LEU A 271 14.68 9.90 -15.73
N SER A 272 14.28 11.01 -16.36
CA SER A 272 14.61 11.31 -17.77
C SER A 272 16.11 11.43 -17.98
N ASN A 273 16.82 12.09 -17.07
CA ASN A 273 18.28 12.22 -17.13
C ASN A 273 18.96 10.85 -17.05
N PHE A 274 18.51 9.99 -16.14
CA PHE A 274 19.00 8.61 -16.05
C PHE A 274 18.74 7.85 -17.37
N ILE A 275 17.51 7.85 -17.87
CA ILE A 275 17.13 7.13 -19.10
C ILE A 275 17.97 7.59 -20.31
N LYS A 276 18.26 8.90 -20.42
CA LYS A 276 19.09 9.45 -21.50
C LYS A 276 20.56 9.01 -21.41
N GLN A 277 21.08 8.84 -20.20
CA GLN A 277 22.45 8.37 -19.96
C GLN A 277 22.57 6.84 -20.11
N HIS A 278 21.47 6.12 -20.00
CA HIS A 278 21.39 4.66 -20.04
C HIS A 278 20.40 4.15 -21.10
N PRO A 279 20.61 4.47 -22.39
CA PRO A 279 19.66 4.14 -23.45
C PRO A 279 19.47 2.62 -23.59
N GLY A 280 18.22 2.17 -23.56
CA GLY A 280 17.85 0.76 -23.71
C GLY A 280 17.93 -0.09 -22.44
N GLU A 281 18.50 0.44 -21.35
CA GLU A 281 18.48 -0.22 -20.05
C GLU A 281 17.06 -0.33 -19.51
N LYS A 282 16.79 -1.41 -18.77
CA LYS A 282 15.47 -1.67 -18.20
C LYS A 282 15.36 -1.17 -16.76
N LEU A 283 14.33 -0.36 -16.51
CA LEU A 283 14.06 0.37 -15.28
C LEU A 283 12.68 0.02 -14.72
N ILE A 284 12.66 -0.37 -13.44
CA ILE A 284 11.44 -0.43 -12.63
C ILE A 284 11.35 0.88 -11.84
N VAL A 285 10.18 1.50 -11.81
CA VAL A 285 9.87 2.66 -10.96
C VAL A 285 8.71 2.28 -10.03
N LEU A 286 8.91 2.46 -8.72
CA LEU A 286 7.85 2.31 -7.71
C LEU A 286 7.52 3.68 -7.12
N ALA A 287 6.27 4.12 -7.27
CA ALA A 287 5.80 5.43 -6.81
C ALA A 287 4.50 5.34 -6.02
N GLY A 288 4.21 6.35 -5.21
CA GLY A 288 2.94 6.51 -4.51
C GLY A 288 1.78 6.84 -5.47
N ASN A 289 0.65 6.18 -5.27
CA ASN A 289 -0.66 6.54 -5.81
C ASN A 289 -0.64 6.97 -7.30
N GLU A 290 -1.05 8.21 -7.57
CA GLU A 290 -1.33 8.70 -8.91
C GLU A 290 -0.09 9.18 -9.69
N HIS A 291 1.11 9.20 -9.09
CA HIS A 291 2.33 9.64 -9.78
C HIS A 291 2.59 8.87 -11.09
N THR A 292 2.07 7.64 -11.20
CA THR A 292 2.26 6.77 -12.37
C THR A 292 1.16 6.90 -13.43
N THR A 293 0.15 7.74 -13.21
CA THR A 293 -0.95 7.95 -14.16
C THR A 293 -0.48 8.62 -15.46
N LYS A 294 -1.03 8.18 -16.58
CA LYS A 294 -0.62 8.58 -17.93
C LYS A 294 -1.43 9.73 -18.51
N LEU A 295 -2.41 10.25 -17.76
CA LEU A 295 -3.23 11.40 -18.14
C LEU A 295 -3.29 12.39 -16.98
N ALA A 296 -3.31 13.68 -17.30
CA ALA A 296 -3.57 14.74 -16.34
C ALA A 296 -5.04 15.14 -16.42
N TYR A 297 -5.75 15.12 -15.28
CA TYR A 297 -7.14 15.56 -15.19
C TYR A 297 -7.28 17.08 -15.31
N ASP A 298 -6.29 17.81 -14.80
CA ASP A 298 -6.21 19.26 -14.91
C ASP A 298 -4.75 19.74 -15.03
N LYS A 299 -4.59 21.02 -15.35
CA LYS A 299 -3.26 21.65 -15.51
C LYS A 299 -2.51 21.91 -14.20
N HIS A 300 -3.17 21.74 -13.06
CA HIS A 300 -2.68 21.99 -11.72
C HIS A 300 -2.18 20.71 -11.02
N ASN A 301 -2.50 19.53 -11.56
CA ASN A 301 -2.02 18.22 -11.14
C ASN A 301 -1.65 17.37 -12.36
N ILE A 302 -0.39 17.51 -12.81
CA ILE A 302 0.21 16.76 -13.90
C ILE A 302 1.11 15.68 -13.29
N PRO A 303 0.76 14.39 -13.46
CA PRO A 303 1.50 13.28 -12.90
C PRO A 303 2.92 13.13 -13.46
N MET A 304 3.82 12.60 -12.64
CA MET A 304 5.21 12.29 -13.01
C MET A 304 5.30 11.49 -14.31
N ALA A 305 4.44 10.47 -14.50
CA ALA A 305 4.48 9.64 -15.71
C ALA A 305 4.07 10.40 -17.00
N VAL A 306 3.26 11.46 -16.89
CA VAL A 306 2.95 12.35 -18.03
C VAL A 306 4.19 13.15 -18.42
N TYR A 307 4.85 13.78 -17.44
CA TYR A 307 6.11 14.51 -17.67
C TYR A 307 7.21 13.59 -18.20
N LEU A 308 7.34 12.38 -17.65
CA LEU A 308 8.36 11.43 -18.04
C LEU A 308 8.20 10.98 -19.50
N GLN A 309 6.98 10.69 -19.94
CA GLN A 309 6.69 10.39 -21.35
C GLN A 309 7.03 11.59 -22.24
N TYR A 310 6.65 12.80 -21.83
CA TYR A 310 6.97 14.03 -22.57
C TYR A 310 8.48 14.25 -22.72
N PHE A 311 9.26 14.09 -21.64
CA PHE A 311 10.70 14.35 -21.65
C PHE A 311 11.54 13.28 -22.35
N THR A 312 11.04 12.05 -22.45
CA THR A 312 11.81 10.91 -22.95
C THR A 312 11.32 10.40 -24.31
N GLY A 313 10.06 10.65 -24.67
CA GLY A 313 9.43 10.04 -25.85
C GLY A 313 9.30 8.52 -25.78
N ASN A 314 9.63 7.88 -24.65
CA ASN A 314 9.62 6.43 -24.50
C ASN A 314 8.22 5.92 -24.17
N LYS A 315 7.91 4.72 -24.64
CA LYS A 315 6.70 4.01 -24.25
C LYS A 315 6.86 3.45 -22.83
N ILE A 316 6.03 3.93 -21.93
CA ILE A 316 5.99 3.49 -20.53
C ILE A 316 4.82 2.53 -20.33
N LEU A 317 5.07 1.45 -19.59
CA LEU A 317 4.03 0.58 -19.04
C LEU A 317 3.70 1.03 -17.61
N SER A 318 2.46 1.46 -17.36
CA SER A 318 1.98 1.84 -16.04
C SER A 318 0.99 0.82 -15.48
N ILE A 319 1.26 0.33 -14.27
CA ILE A 319 0.54 -0.75 -13.59
C ILE A 319 -0.02 -0.23 -12.27
N ASP A 320 -1.34 -0.16 -12.18
CA ASP A 320 -2.05 0.21 -10.95
C ASP A 320 -2.23 -0.99 -10.01
N GLN A 321 -2.01 -0.75 -8.73
CA GLN A 321 -2.31 -1.64 -7.61
C GLN A 321 -3.28 -1.00 -6.61
N THR A 322 -3.66 0.27 -6.79
CA THR A 322 -4.27 1.09 -5.74
C THR A 322 -5.79 1.19 -5.85
N GLU A 323 -6.36 1.08 -7.05
CA GLU A 323 -7.82 1.17 -7.23
C GLU A 323 -8.52 -0.12 -6.81
N MET A 324 -8.04 -1.27 -7.31
CA MET A 324 -8.72 -2.57 -7.17
C MET A 324 -8.12 -3.41 -6.05
N THR A 325 -8.12 -2.85 -4.85
CA THR A 325 -7.64 -3.49 -3.61
C THR A 325 -8.55 -3.11 -2.42
N GLU A 326 -8.43 -3.83 -1.30
CA GLU A 326 -9.19 -3.54 -0.08
C GLU A 326 -9.03 -2.09 0.36
N GLY A 327 -10.12 -1.40 0.67
CA GLY A 327 -10.13 0.03 1.01
C GLY A 327 -10.11 0.97 -0.20
N SER A 328 -9.53 0.56 -1.34
CA SER A 328 -9.36 1.37 -2.56
C SER A 328 -8.77 2.78 -2.27
N ASN A 329 -8.90 3.70 -3.22
CA ASN A 329 -8.51 5.13 -3.12
C ASN A 329 -9.70 6.04 -2.82
N SER A 330 -10.92 5.49 -2.70
CA SER A 330 -12.14 6.23 -2.37
C SER A 330 -13.20 5.27 -1.83
N ASP A 331 -14.21 5.81 -1.12
CA ASP A 331 -15.32 4.99 -0.63
C ASP A 331 -16.14 4.36 -1.78
N TYR A 332 -16.24 5.04 -2.94
CA TYR A 332 -16.89 4.48 -4.13
C TYR A 332 -16.07 3.32 -4.69
N GLY A 333 -14.76 3.51 -4.82
CA GLY A 333 -13.84 2.47 -5.25
C GLY A 333 -13.83 1.27 -4.30
N ARG A 334 -13.95 1.49 -2.99
CA ARG A 334 -14.07 0.43 -1.98
C ARG A 334 -15.31 -0.43 -2.22
N LEU A 335 -16.47 0.20 -2.44
CA LEU A 335 -17.72 -0.50 -2.75
C LEU A 335 -17.63 -1.24 -4.09
N PHE A 336 -17.06 -0.60 -5.11
CA PHE A 336 -16.86 -1.20 -6.43
C PHE A 336 -15.94 -2.43 -6.36
N TYR A 337 -14.79 -2.31 -5.69
CA TYR A 337 -13.86 -3.40 -5.45
C TYR A 337 -14.56 -4.56 -4.74
N ALA A 338 -15.27 -4.28 -3.64
CA ALA A 338 -15.93 -5.30 -2.84
C ALA A 338 -17.00 -6.05 -3.66
N ALA A 339 -17.79 -5.33 -4.46
CA ALA A 339 -18.76 -5.92 -5.38
C ALA A 339 -18.08 -6.75 -6.48
N PHE A 340 -16.98 -6.26 -7.04
CA PHE A 340 -16.23 -6.94 -8.09
C PHE A 340 -15.64 -8.27 -7.60
N VAL A 341 -14.97 -8.26 -6.44
CA VAL A 341 -14.34 -9.48 -5.90
C VAL A 341 -15.35 -10.53 -5.48
N ASP A 342 -16.51 -10.13 -4.96
CA ASP A 342 -17.62 -11.02 -4.62
C ASP A 342 -18.20 -11.67 -5.87
N LYS A 343 -18.63 -10.86 -6.85
CA LYS A 343 -19.18 -11.35 -8.12
C LYS A 343 -18.25 -12.34 -8.83
N HIS A 344 -16.96 -12.01 -8.88
CA HIS A 344 -15.97 -12.78 -9.62
C HIS A 344 -15.24 -13.84 -8.79
N HIS A 345 -15.55 -13.96 -7.50
CA HIS A 345 -14.93 -14.92 -6.56
C HIS A 345 -13.38 -14.88 -6.61
N ILE A 346 -12.82 -13.68 -6.53
CA ILE A 346 -11.37 -13.46 -6.66
C ILE A 346 -10.63 -14.08 -5.47
N LYS A 347 -9.79 -15.08 -5.74
CA LYS A 347 -9.01 -15.85 -4.75
C LYS A 347 -7.50 -15.70 -4.87
N GLN A 348 -7.05 -15.03 -5.92
CA GLN A 348 -5.65 -14.76 -6.24
C GLN A 348 -5.55 -13.42 -6.95
N THR A 349 -4.35 -12.86 -7.03
CA THR A 349 -4.13 -11.60 -7.76
C THR A 349 -4.30 -11.82 -9.26
N VAL A 350 -5.11 -10.99 -9.92
CA VAL A 350 -5.46 -11.14 -11.34
C VAL A 350 -5.37 -9.84 -12.13
N ILE A 351 -5.26 -9.97 -13.45
CA ILE A 351 -5.46 -8.90 -14.44
C ILE A 351 -6.78 -9.16 -15.18
N PRO A 352 -7.80 -8.31 -15.01
CA PRO A 352 -9.06 -8.41 -15.73
C PRO A 352 -8.91 -7.94 -17.18
N LEU A 353 -9.38 -8.75 -18.12
CA LEU A 353 -9.44 -8.43 -19.54
C LEU A 353 -10.89 -8.49 -20.05
N ARG A 354 -11.22 -7.65 -21.04
CA ARG A 354 -12.41 -7.77 -21.86
C ARG A 354 -11.99 -7.79 -23.33
N ASN A 355 -12.40 -8.81 -24.07
CA ASN A 355 -12.00 -8.99 -25.48
C ASN A 355 -10.47 -8.91 -25.67
N ASN A 356 -9.71 -9.56 -24.78
CA ASN A 356 -8.23 -9.52 -24.73
C ASN A 356 -7.59 -8.14 -24.50
N LEU A 357 -8.36 -7.13 -24.10
CA LEU A 357 -7.86 -5.81 -23.71
C LEU A 357 -8.00 -5.60 -22.20
N PRO A 358 -7.05 -4.92 -21.53
CA PRO A 358 -7.18 -4.57 -20.12
C PRO A 358 -8.48 -3.82 -19.84
N VAL A 359 -9.19 -4.25 -18.79
CA VAL A 359 -10.37 -3.52 -18.32
C VAL A 359 -9.90 -2.19 -17.72
N GLN A 360 -10.55 -1.12 -18.12
CA GLN A 360 -10.39 0.20 -17.52
C GLN A 360 -11.47 0.33 -16.44
N PHE A 361 -11.06 0.70 -15.22
CA PHE A 361 -11.95 0.79 -14.06
C PHE A 361 -12.38 2.24 -13.79
N LEU A 362 -12.50 2.61 -12.51
CA LEU A 362 -13.12 3.83 -11.98
C LEU A 362 -12.69 5.07 -12.76
N ASP A 363 -11.41 5.11 -13.09
CA ASP A 363 -10.75 6.15 -13.86
C ASP A 363 -10.27 5.62 -15.20
N SER A 364 -11.08 5.81 -16.25
CA SER A 364 -10.80 5.21 -17.55
C SER A 364 -9.59 5.84 -18.26
N GLY A 365 -8.59 5.02 -18.57
CA GLY A 365 -7.49 5.36 -19.48
C GLY A 365 -6.26 5.97 -18.81
N ILE A 366 -6.21 6.02 -17.48
CA ILE A 366 -5.07 6.60 -16.75
C ILE A 366 -3.94 5.60 -16.49
N TYR A 367 -4.21 4.29 -16.50
CA TYR A 367 -3.20 3.22 -16.38
C TYR A 367 -3.29 2.22 -17.55
N ASP A 368 -2.18 1.54 -17.85
CA ASP A 368 -2.19 0.51 -18.90
C ASP A 368 -2.80 -0.81 -18.37
N LEU A 369 -2.56 -1.14 -17.10
CA LEU A 369 -3.01 -2.37 -16.45
C LEU A 369 -3.47 -2.09 -15.02
N TYR A 370 -4.48 -2.83 -14.57
CA TYR A 370 -5.00 -2.79 -13.21
C TYR A 370 -4.87 -4.16 -12.56
N VAL A 371 -4.17 -4.19 -11.43
CA VAL A 371 -4.00 -5.38 -10.59
C VAL A 371 -5.18 -5.45 -9.62
N VAL A 372 -5.93 -6.55 -9.67
CA VAL A 372 -6.96 -6.83 -8.67
C VAL A 372 -6.36 -7.76 -7.62
N HIS A 373 -6.13 -7.23 -6.41
CA HIS A 373 -5.71 -8.04 -5.27
C HIS A 373 -6.91 -8.79 -4.67
N PRO A 374 -6.75 -10.03 -4.18
CA PRO A 374 -7.83 -10.72 -3.49
C PRO A 374 -8.03 -10.13 -2.07
N PRO A 375 -9.23 -10.28 -1.48
CA PRO A 375 -9.45 -9.96 -0.07
C PRO A 375 -8.44 -10.68 0.83
N THR A 376 -7.88 -9.94 1.80
CA THR A 376 -6.87 -10.47 2.70
C THR A 376 -7.45 -11.56 3.57
N LYS A 377 -6.81 -12.73 3.53
CA LYS A 377 -7.02 -13.80 4.50
C LYS A 377 -6.02 -13.66 5.63
N TYR A 378 -6.48 -13.95 6.84
CA TYR A 378 -5.65 -13.96 8.03
C TYR A 378 -5.43 -15.40 8.52
N LEU A 379 -4.21 -15.67 8.94
CA LEU A 379 -3.82 -16.87 9.69
C LEU A 379 -3.07 -16.37 10.93
N ASP A 380 -3.45 -16.85 12.11
CA ASP A 380 -2.79 -16.51 13.38
C ASP A 380 -2.59 -15.00 13.59
N GLY A 381 -3.61 -14.20 13.25
CA GLY A 381 -3.62 -12.74 13.42
C GLY A 381 -2.81 -11.97 12.37
N ARG A 382 -2.27 -12.65 11.34
CA ARG A 382 -1.40 -12.06 10.33
C ARG A 382 -1.93 -12.27 8.91
N PRO A 383 -1.74 -11.33 7.97
CA PRO A 383 -2.15 -11.52 6.58
C PRO A 383 -1.34 -12.65 5.91
N VAL A 384 -2.01 -13.62 5.29
CA VAL A 384 -1.36 -14.79 4.67
C VAL A 384 -0.38 -14.39 3.56
N TRP A 385 -0.63 -13.28 2.87
CA TRP A 385 0.25 -12.80 1.80
C TRP A 385 1.64 -12.35 2.30
N TYR A 386 1.87 -12.24 3.62
CA TYR A 386 3.22 -12.06 4.18
C TYR A 386 4.16 -13.24 3.87
N ASN A 387 3.63 -14.39 3.49
CA ASN A 387 4.43 -15.56 3.08
C ASN A 387 5.13 -15.40 1.73
N ILE A 388 4.75 -14.40 0.91
CA ILE A 388 5.30 -14.09 -0.42
C ILE A 388 5.49 -15.38 -1.25
N ASP A 389 4.39 -15.97 -1.72
CA ASP A 389 4.40 -17.22 -2.49
C ASP A 389 5.19 -18.36 -1.80
N ALA A 390 5.00 -18.47 -0.48
CA ALA A 390 5.63 -19.47 0.41
C ALA A 390 7.17 -19.37 0.53
N THR A 391 7.76 -18.24 0.11
CA THR A 391 9.21 -17.99 0.27
C THR A 391 9.58 -17.54 1.70
N ARG A 392 8.64 -16.93 2.42
CA ARG A 392 8.75 -16.61 3.85
C ARG A 392 7.94 -17.62 4.67
N LYS A 393 8.57 -18.16 5.71
CA LYS A 393 7.98 -19.13 6.63
C LYS A 393 7.37 -18.43 7.82
N GLU A 394 6.23 -18.94 8.25
CA GLU A 394 5.60 -18.53 9.49
C GLU A 394 6.37 -19.09 10.69
N VAL A 395 6.67 -18.23 11.66
CA VAL A 395 7.49 -18.51 12.83
C VAL A 395 6.71 -18.11 14.08
N PRO A 396 6.27 -19.08 14.90
CA PRO A 396 5.60 -18.77 16.16
C PRO A 396 6.60 -18.27 17.20
N VAL A 397 6.23 -17.20 17.89
CA VAL A 397 7.01 -16.57 18.96
C VAL A 397 6.18 -16.57 20.24
N SER A 398 6.63 -17.36 21.22
CA SER A 398 5.98 -17.49 22.52
C SER A 398 6.03 -16.19 23.32
N PRO A 399 5.01 -15.86 24.13
CA PRO A 399 5.01 -14.69 24.99
C PRO A 399 5.95 -14.88 26.20
N ALA A 400 7.24 -14.69 25.98
CA ALA A 400 8.30 -15.03 26.94
C ALA A 400 8.37 -14.09 28.17
N TYR A 401 7.73 -12.92 28.13
CA TYR A 401 7.76 -11.93 29.19
C TYR A 401 6.34 -11.45 29.51
N GLN A 402 6.05 -11.24 30.79
CA GLN A 402 4.73 -10.76 31.24
C GLN A 402 4.35 -9.40 30.62
N ALA A 403 5.33 -8.51 30.44
CA ALA A 403 5.14 -7.19 29.84
C ALA A 403 5.29 -7.18 28.31
N LEU A 404 5.48 -8.34 27.66
CA LEU A 404 5.66 -8.41 26.21
C LEU A 404 4.44 -7.83 25.50
N PHE A 405 4.70 -6.98 24.51
CA PHE A 405 3.67 -6.42 23.66
C PHE A 405 4.07 -6.38 22.18
N PHE A 406 5.36 -6.28 21.89
CA PHE A 406 5.86 -6.13 20.52
C PHE A 406 7.03 -7.07 20.28
N VAL A 407 6.98 -7.81 19.17
CA VAL A 407 8.07 -8.68 18.73
C VAL A 407 8.62 -8.20 17.40
N GLN A 408 9.95 -8.23 17.29
CA GLN A 408 10.66 -7.87 16.07
C GLN A 408 11.70 -8.95 15.78
N ALA A 409 11.93 -9.23 14.50
CA ALA A 409 13.03 -10.07 14.05
C ALA A 409 13.98 -9.25 13.17
N TYR A 410 15.25 -9.21 13.55
CA TYR A 410 16.32 -8.59 12.75
C TYR A 410 17.22 -9.67 12.19
N TYR A 411 17.75 -9.50 10.97
CA TYR A 411 18.79 -10.40 10.48
C TYR A 411 19.98 -10.36 11.44
N LYS A 412 20.57 -11.53 11.73
CA LYS A 412 21.58 -11.65 12.79
C LYS A 412 22.83 -10.77 12.54
N ASN A 413 23.18 -10.54 11.29
CA ASN A 413 24.29 -9.68 10.86
C ASN A 413 23.95 -8.17 10.86
N GLU A 414 22.68 -7.81 11.04
CA GLU A 414 22.20 -6.42 11.13
C GLU A 414 21.84 -6.04 12.57
N TRP A 415 22.05 -6.92 13.55
CA TRP A 415 21.70 -6.66 14.94
C TRP A 415 22.92 -6.59 15.86
N GLY A 416 22.95 -5.53 16.67
CA GLY A 416 23.81 -5.33 17.83
C GLY A 416 23.29 -4.16 18.68
N ASP A 417 23.70 -4.09 19.96
CA ASP A 417 23.17 -3.08 20.90
C ASP A 417 23.44 -1.64 20.45
N LYS A 418 24.54 -1.40 19.70
CA LYS A 418 24.86 -0.05 19.18
C LYS A 418 24.04 0.29 17.93
N GLU A 419 23.59 -0.75 17.24
CA GLU A 419 22.87 -0.75 15.97
C GLU A 419 21.35 -0.71 16.13
N GLU A 420 20.83 -0.74 17.38
CA GLU A 420 19.39 -0.67 17.66
C GLU A 420 18.74 0.53 16.97
N GLY A 421 17.71 0.28 16.15
CA GLY A 421 16.99 1.32 15.43
C GLY A 421 17.75 1.94 14.25
N ILE A 422 18.93 1.43 13.88
CA ILE A 422 19.60 1.77 12.61
C ILE A 422 19.06 0.89 11.48
N TYR A 423 18.87 -0.39 11.75
CA TYR A 423 18.38 -1.36 10.77
C TYR A 423 16.87 -1.56 10.87
N VAL A 424 16.27 -1.93 9.75
CA VAL A 424 14.85 -2.26 9.62
C VAL A 424 14.66 -3.73 10.03
N PRO A 425 13.64 -4.13 10.80
CA PRO A 425 13.40 -5.54 11.05
C PRO A 425 12.97 -6.28 9.77
N ALA A 426 13.26 -7.57 9.69
CA ALA A 426 12.77 -8.45 8.63
C ALA A 426 11.27 -8.72 8.74
N ASP A 427 10.75 -8.76 9.97
CA ASP A 427 9.32 -8.69 10.27
C ASP A 427 9.10 -8.22 11.71
N GLN A 428 7.91 -7.73 11.99
CA GLN A 428 7.48 -7.34 13.33
C GLN A 428 5.96 -7.34 13.47
N THR A 429 5.49 -7.47 14.71
CA THR A 429 4.08 -7.27 15.03
C THR A 429 3.85 -7.12 16.53
N PHE A 430 2.85 -6.33 16.90
CA PHE A 430 2.30 -6.29 18.26
C PHE A 430 0.93 -6.98 18.34
N VAL A 431 0.45 -7.54 17.23
CA VAL A 431 -0.80 -8.32 17.17
C VAL A 431 -0.46 -9.77 17.48
N ASN A 432 -1.04 -10.30 18.56
CA ASN A 432 -0.97 -11.71 18.89
C ASN A 432 -2.20 -12.47 18.39
N ALA A 433 -2.03 -13.75 18.11
CA ALA A 433 -3.12 -14.66 17.78
C ALA A 433 -3.97 -14.99 19.02
N GLU A 434 -5.13 -15.61 18.81
CA GLU A 434 -6.04 -16.02 19.90
C GLU A 434 -5.39 -17.00 20.89
N ASN A 435 -4.39 -17.76 20.45
CA ASN A 435 -3.60 -18.66 21.30
C ASN A 435 -2.52 -17.93 22.14
N GLY A 436 -2.41 -16.60 22.02
CA GLY A 436 -1.46 -15.77 22.75
C GLY A 436 -0.06 -15.67 22.14
N PHE A 437 0.23 -16.41 21.07
CA PHE A 437 1.52 -16.32 20.37
C PHE A 437 1.54 -15.15 19.39
N TYR A 438 2.75 -14.67 19.11
CA TYR A 438 3.00 -13.75 18.01
C TYR A 438 3.54 -14.54 16.82
N TYR A 439 3.20 -14.13 15.60
CA TYR A 439 3.60 -14.82 14.39
C TYR A 439 4.33 -13.87 13.44
N LEU A 440 5.55 -14.27 13.08
CA LEU A 440 6.40 -13.55 12.15
C LEU A 440 6.55 -14.36 10.86
N TYR A 441 6.65 -13.69 9.72
CA TYR A 441 6.97 -14.30 8.44
C TYR A 441 8.41 -13.96 8.07
N LEU A 442 9.27 -14.97 7.95
CA LEU A 442 10.71 -14.76 7.76
C LEU A 442 11.24 -15.63 6.63
N PHE A 443 12.16 -15.11 5.82
CA PHE A 443 12.92 -15.96 4.91
C PHE A 443 13.77 -16.97 5.70
N PRO A 444 14.20 -18.09 5.09
CA PRO A 444 15.22 -18.94 5.69
C PRO A 444 16.49 -18.13 6.02
N GLY A 445 16.96 -18.22 7.26
CA GLY A 445 18.04 -17.36 7.72
C GLY A 445 18.25 -17.40 9.24
N LYS A 446 19.23 -16.62 9.70
CA LYS A 446 19.53 -16.43 11.14
C LYS A 446 19.05 -15.07 11.58
N TYR A 447 18.35 -15.02 12.70
CA TYR A 447 17.73 -13.81 13.20
C TYR A 447 18.00 -13.58 14.68
N GLN A 448 17.98 -12.32 15.08
CA GLN A 448 17.80 -11.90 16.45
C GLN A 448 16.33 -11.48 16.65
N LEU A 449 15.61 -12.20 17.50
CA LEU A 449 14.34 -11.75 18.05
C LEU A 449 14.58 -10.72 19.15
N VAL A 450 13.78 -9.67 19.13
CA VAL A 450 13.76 -8.59 20.12
C VAL A 450 12.35 -8.48 20.69
N TYR A 451 12.26 -8.55 22.00
CA TYR A 451 11.02 -8.49 22.76
C TYR A 451 10.88 -7.12 23.40
N ARG A 452 9.77 -6.43 23.17
CA ARG A 452 9.52 -5.09 23.71
C ARG A 452 8.19 -4.97 24.43
N ASP A 453 8.14 -4.06 25.39
CA ASP A 453 6.89 -3.66 26.05
C ASP A 453 6.15 -2.54 25.29
N LYS A 454 5.00 -2.11 25.84
CA LYS A 454 4.19 -1.01 25.31
C LYS A 454 4.90 0.35 25.36
N GLY A 455 5.90 0.51 26.24
CA GLY A 455 6.76 1.68 26.33
C GLY A 455 7.98 1.63 25.40
N TYR A 456 8.03 0.63 24.50
CA TYR A 456 9.10 0.39 23.53
C TYR A 456 10.45 -0.05 24.14
N SER A 457 10.48 -0.37 25.43
CA SER A 457 11.68 -0.85 26.11
C SER A 457 11.99 -2.30 25.73
N ILE A 458 13.27 -2.63 25.53
CA ILE A 458 13.70 -4.01 25.29
C ILE A 458 13.58 -4.81 26.61
N LEU A 459 12.80 -5.89 26.57
CA LEU A 459 12.65 -6.86 27.65
C LEU A 459 13.69 -7.98 27.56
N GLY A 460 14.15 -8.28 26.35
CA GLY A 460 15.22 -9.23 26.09
C GLY A 460 15.33 -9.56 24.61
N THR A 461 16.24 -10.47 24.29
CA THR A 461 16.48 -10.91 22.91
C THR A 461 16.74 -12.42 22.85
N LYS A 462 16.49 -13.03 21.68
CA LYS A 462 16.73 -14.46 21.44
C LYS A 462 17.20 -14.71 20.02
N GLU A 463 18.25 -15.50 19.85
CA GLU A 463 18.65 -15.96 18.52
C GLU A 463 17.76 -17.10 18.03
N ILE A 464 17.39 -17.07 16.75
CA ILE A 464 16.67 -18.14 16.08
C ILE A 464 17.29 -18.43 14.70
N THR A 465 17.03 -19.64 14.21
CA THR A 465 17.31 -20.02 12.83
C THR A 465 16.03 -20.51 12.18
N VAL A 466 15.68 -19.93 11.05
CA VAL A 466 14.58 -20.34 10.19
C VAL A 466 15.19 -21.20 9.10
N GLN A 467 14.86 -22.50 9.10
CA GLN A 467 15.28 -23.43 8.05
C GLN A 467 14.50 -23.20 6.78
#